data_AF-A0A817F782-F1
#
_entry.id   AF-A0A817F782-F1
#
_cell.length_a   1.000
_cell.length_b   1.000
_cell.length_c   1.000
_cell.angle_alpha   90.00
_cell.angle_beta   90.00
_cell.angle_gamma   90.00
#
_symmetry.space_group_name_H-M   'P 1'
#
loop_
_entity.id
_entity.type
_entity.pdbx_description
1 polymer ?
#
loop_
_entity_poly.entity_id
_entity_poly.type
_entity_poly.pdbx_seq_one_letter_code
_entity_poly.pdbx_strand_id
1 'polypeptide(L)'
;MGEGVDKAKSVLLLLDRGFDAVSPLLHELTFQAMAHDLLKIENDVFEYEVQTSSADPKINPAQKQKVLLDENDELWTELRHQHIAVVTQSITKKIKDFAIQKRVKDTERGERTTMKDLSLMIKKMPQYQKELNAYALHFNIAEQCMNTYNRDSGEKLCSVEQNLAMGIDPEGERIKDHMRNIVPLLLDTAIAVEDKLRIIMLYILHKNGITEENLSKLLSHAFIPTEKKNIITNMQYLNLQIIQDQSRGGRRKNIPQARKERTEQTYTNSRWTPYVKDIMEDVIDDKLDSRLFPSIGGQRNPATSYAVQSSREYGGWMQTRRGAVRAGPRLIIFILGGVAYNELRCAYEVTQSNLKKWEVLIGSDQIITPRQFLRNLEMKLRQEDEQ
;
A
#
# COMPACT_ATOMS: atom_id res chain seq x y z
N MET A 1 -18.57 -8.48 17.66
CA MET A 1 -18.54 -7.00 17.50
C MET A 1 -18.22 -6.28 18.84
N GLY A 2 -17.16 -6.63 19.57
CA GLY A 2 -16.82 -5.99 20.88
C GLY A 2 -17.89 -6.17 21.98
N GLU A 3 -17.81 -5.42 23.08
CA GLU A 3 -18.83 -5.27 24.15
C GLU A 3 -19.08 -3.77 24.40
N GLY A 4 -20.27 -3.38 24.92
CA GLY A 4 -20.56 -2.00 25.36
C GLY A 4 -21.53 -1.17 24.50
N VAL A 5 -21.92 0.00 25.04
CA VAL A 5 -22.93 0.93 24.49
C VAL A 5 -22.50 1.63 23.19
N ASP A 6 -21.19 1.73 22.94
CA ASP A 6 -20.65 2.41 21.76
C ASP A 6 -20.83 1.61 20.45
N LYS A 7 -21.22 0.33 20.53
CA LYS A 7 -21.51 -0.50 19.35
C LYS A 7 -22.58 0.09 18.44
N ALA A 8 -23.58 0.75 19.03
CA ALA A 8 -24.69 1.34 18.30
C ALA A 8 -24.24 2.45 17.33
N LYS A 9 -23.00 2.94 17.43
CA LYS A 9 -22.40 3.90 16.50
C LYS A 9 -21.56 3.24 15.39
N SER A 10 -21.30 1.94 15.46
CA SER A 10 -20.48 1.24 14.46
C SER A 10 -21.09 1.34 13.06
N VAL A 11 -20.24 1.38 12.04
CA VAL A 11 -20.61 1.52 10.63
C VAL A 11 -19.92 0.42 9.83
N LEU A 12 -20.67 -0.24 8.95
CA LEU A 12 -20.13 -1.08 7.89
C LEU A 12 -20.26 -0.31 6.58
N LEU A 13 -19.14 -0.01 5.94
CA LEU A 13 -19.07 0.67 4.66
C LEU A 13 -18.62 -0.32 3.58
N LEU A 14 -19.38 -0.39 2.50
CA LEU A 14 -19.08 -1.20 1.33
C LEU A 14 -18.63 -0.29 0.19
N LEU A 15 -17.48 -0.59 -0.42
CA LEU A 15 -16.90 0.16 -1.53
C LEU A 15 -16.62 -0.79 -2.70
N ASP A 16 -16.84 -0.35 -3.93
CA ASP A 16 -16.35 -1.02 -5.13
C ASP A 16 -14.98 -0.45 -5.55
N ARG A 17 -14.08 -1.24 -6.13
CA ARG A 17 -12.71 -0.82 -6.47
C ARG A 17 -12.63 0.44 -7.34
N GLY A 18 -13.67 0.75 -8.11
CA GLY A 18 -13.79 1.97 -8.90
C GLY A 18 -13.85 3.27 -8.09
N PHE A 19 -14.03 3.20 -6.76
CA PHE A 19 -14.00 4.37 -5.88
C PHE A 19 -12.64 5.10 -5.87
N ASP A 20 -11.55 4.35 -6.04
CA ASP A 20 -10.19 4.85 -6.10
C ASP A 20 -9.31 3.86 -6.90
N ALA A 21 -9.03 4.18 -8.16
CA ALA A 21 -8.12 3.39 -8.99
C ALA A 21 -6.68 3.92 -8.98
N VAL A 22 -6.42 5.04 -8.31
CA VAL A 22 -5.08 5.65 -8.24
C VAL A 22 -4.24 4.93 -7.20
N SER A 23 -4.77 4.74 -5.99
CA SER A 23 -4.06 4.09 -4.88
C SER A 23 -3.44 2.73 -5.21
N PRO A 24 -4.11 1.78 -5.91
CA PRO A 24 -3.50 0.50 -6.26
C PRO A 24 -2.46 0.57 -7.38
N LEU A 25 -2.30 1.70 -8.08
CA LEU A 25 -1.34 1.85 -9.18
C LEU A 25 0.00 2.48 -8.75
N LEU A 26 0.03 3.22 -7.65
CA LEU A 26 1.20 4.00 -7.25
C LEU A 26 2.33 3.13 -6.70
N HIS A 27 3.57 3.51 -7.01
CA HIS A 27 4.74 3.05 -6.27
C HIS A 27 4.72 3.68 -4.88
N GLU A 28 4.46 2.85 -3.87
CA GLU A 28 4.37 3.30 -2.49
C GLU A 28 5.71 3.10 -1.77
N LEU A 29 6.16 4.11 -1.01
CA LEU A 29 7.48 4.12 -0.37
C LEU A 29 7.44 3.81 1.14
N THR A 30 6.33 3.27 1.65
CA THR A 30 6.27 2.68 3.00
C THR A 30 6.67 1.22 2.98
N PHE A 31 7.37 0.77 4.02
CA PHE A 31 8.18 -0.46 3.99
C PHE A 31 7.45 -1.70 3.44
N GLN A 32 6.29 -2.05 3.98
CA GLN A 32 5.53 -3.22 3.52
C GLN A 32 5.03 -3.05 2.08
N ALA A 33 4.40 -1.91 1.78
CA ALA A 33 3.87 -1.67 0.44
C ALA A 33 4.97 -1.71 -0.63
N MET A 34 6.12 -1.09 -0.33
CA MET A 34 7.30 -1.08 -1.19
C MET A 34 7.89 -2.49 -1.38
N ALA A 35 8.01 -3.26 -0.29
CA ALA A 35 8.57 -4.61 -0.33
C ALA A 35 7.70 -5.55 -1.17
N HIS A 36 6.37 -5.51 -1.03
CA HIS A 36 5.46 -6.34 -1.81
C HIS A 36 5.33 -5.91 -3.28
N ASP A 37 5.59 -4.65 -3.63
CA ASP A 37 5.61 -4.17 -5.03
C ASP A 37 6.93 -4.56 -5.73
N LEU A 38 8.06 -4.26 -5.08
CA LEU A 38 9.38 -4.34 -5.71
C LEU A 38 10.03 -5.73 -5.60
N LEU A 39 9.79 -6.46 -4.51
CA LEU A 39 10.45 -7.73 -4.24
C LEU A 39 9.53 -8.92 -4.57
N LYS A 40 10.14 -10.11 -4.67
CA LYS A 40 9.40 -11.35 -4.88
C LYS A 40 8.94 -11.90 -3.52
N ILE A 41 7.81 -11.41 -3.04
CA ILE A 41 7.14 -11.91 -1.84
C ILE A 41 5.86 -12.62 -2.27
N GLU A 42 5.78 -13.92 -2.06
CA GLU A 42 4.64 -14.76 -2.44
C GLU A 42 4.01 -15.37 -1.19
N ASN A 43 2.70 -15.15 -0.97
CA ASN A 43 1.99 -15.60 0.24
C ASN A 43 2.70 -15.17 1.53
N ASP A 44 3.14 -13.92 1.59
CA ASP A 44 3.90 -13.34 2.70
C ASP A 44 5.25 -14.03 2.99
N VAL A 45 5.71 -14.90 2.09
CA VAL A 45 7.02 -15.56 2.21
C VAL A 45 8.03 -14.81 1.37
N PHE A 46 9.06 -14.30 2.05
CA PHE A 46 10.24 -13.71 1.45
C PHE A 46 11.37 -14.72 1.40
N GLU A 47 12.00 -14.86 0.22
CA GLU A 47 13.17 -15.71 0.01
C GLU A 47 14.43 -14.85 -0.15
N TYR A 48 15.44 -15.09 0.67
CA TYR A 48 16.74 -14.41 0.56
C TYR A 48 17.91 -15.38 0.67
N GLU A 49 19.02 -14.99 0.07
CA GLU A 49 20.26 -15.76 0.10
C GLU A 49 21.08 -15.40 1.34
N VAL A 50 21.39 -16.42 2.15
CA VAL A 50 22.31 -16.27 3.27
C VAL A 50 23.72 -16.59 2.78
N GLN A 51 24.64 -15.61 2.87
CA GLN A 51 26.05 -15.87 2.60
C GLN A 51 26.62 -16.76 3.72
N THR A 52 26.89 -18.02 3.40
CA THR A 52 27.68 -18.91 4.27
C THR A 52 29.11 -18.39 4.36
N SER A 53 29.73 -18.49 5.53
CA SER A 53 31.04 -17.88 5.85
C SER A 53 32.26 -18.49 5.12
N SER A 54 32.10 -19.13 3.96
CA SER A 54 33.16 -19.85 3.24
C SER A 54 33.37 -19.28 1.82
N ALA A 55 34.63 -19.07 1.45
CA ALA A 55 35.08 -18.25 0.32
C ALA A 55 34.97 -18.87 -1.09
N ASP A 56 34.34 -20.05 -1.25
CA ASP A 56 34.20 -20.71 -2.56
C ASP A 56 32.73 -20.94 -2.96
N PRO A 57 32.18 -20.14 -3.90
CA PRO A 57 30.81 -20.25 -4.40
C PRO A 57 30.50 -21.59 -5.11
N LYS A 58 31.52 -22.37 -5.49
CA LYS A 58 31.34 -23.66 -6.17
C LYS A 58 31.15 -24.85 -5.21
N ILE A 59 31.54 -24.70 -3.95
CA ILE A 59 31.54 -25.79 -2.96
C ILE A 59 30.29 -25.75 -2.07
N ASN A 60 29.80 -24.55 -1.72
CA ASN A 60 28.57 -24.36 -0.97
C ASN A 60 27.69 -23.34 -1.68
N PRO A 61 26.66 -23.77 -2.44
CA PRO A 61 25.73 -22.84 -3.06
C PRO A 61 25.05 -21.99 -1.98
N ALA A 62 24.77 -20.72 -2.30
CA ALA A 62 24.06 -19.81 -1.40
C ALA A 62 22.77 -20.48 -0.90
N GLN A 63 22.65 -20.63 0.42
CA GLN A 63 21.47 -21.25 0.99
C GLN A 63 20.32 -20.26 0.95
N LYS A 64 19.26 -20.63 0.24
CA LYS A 64 18.01 -19.87 0.18
C LYS A 64 17.24 -20.11 1.47
N GLN A 65 16.98 -19.03 2.20
CA GLN A 65 16.15 -19.05 3.40
C GLN A 65 14.80 -18.41 3.08
N LYS A 66 13.73 -19.07 3.52
CA LYS A 66 12.35 -18.57 3.43
C LYS A 66 11.91 -18.06 4.79
N VAL A 67 11.36 -16.86 4.84
CA VAL A 67 10.80 -16.28 6.07
C VAL A 67 9.41 -15.75 5.80
N LEU A 68 8.50 -16.06 6.72
CA LEU A 68 7.13 -15.54 6.73
C LEU A 68 7.11 -14.16 7.39
N LEU A 69 6.57 -13.16 6.70
CA LEU A 69 6.39 -11.79 7.19
C LEU A 69 4.99 -11.63 7.81
N ASP A 70 4.86 -11.94 9.09
CA ASP A 70 3.57 -11.95 9.79
C ASP A 70 3.56 -11.11 11.08
N GLU A 71 2.41 -11.10 11.75
CA GLU A 71 2.19 -10.39 13.02
C GLU A 71 2.96 -10.99 14.21
N ASN A 72 3.64 -12.14 14.05
CA ASN A 72 4.47 -12.71 15.12
C ASN A 72 5.89 -12.12 15.12
N ASP A 73 6.27 -11.39 14.06
CA ASP A 73 7.50 -10.60 14.00
C ASP A 73 7.24 -9.17 14.50
N GLU A 74 7.58 -8.92 15.77
CA GLU A 74 7.38 -7.61 16.41
C GLU A 74 8.07 -6.48 15.64
N LEU A 75 9.27 -6.73 15.08
CA LEU A 75 10.02 -5.73 14.34
C LEU A 75 9.34 -5.42 12.99
N TRP A 76 8.79 -6.43 12.32
CA TRP A 76 7.98 -6.21 11.12
C TRP A 76 6.76 -5.34 11.41
N THR A 77 5.99 -5.66 12.46
CA THR A 77 4.78 -4.90 12.82
C THR A 77 5.07 -3.45 13.18
N GLU A 78 6.24 -3.16 13.76
CA GLU A 78 6.68 -1.81 14.08
C GLU A 78 7.15 -1.02 12.84
N LEU A 79 7.83 -1.68 11.90
CA LEU A 79 8.47 -1.02 10.76
C LEU A 79 7.58 -0.92 9.51
N ARG A 80 6.63 -1.85 9.33
CA ARG A 80 5.90 -2.05 8.05
C ARG A 80 5.22 -0.80 7.47
N HIS A 81 4.82 0.14 8.31
CA HIS A 81 4.12 1.36 7.90
C HIS A 81 5.03 2.60 7.87
N GLN A 82 6.30 2.46 8.24
CA GLN A 82 7.27 3.56 8.18
C GLN A 82 7.74 3.80 6.75
N HIS A 83 8.12 5.04 6.45
CA HIS A 83 8.71 5.40 5.17
C HIS A 83 10.12 4.79 5.03
N ILE A 84 10.46 4.26 3.85
CA ILE A 84 11.72 3.54 3.62
C ILE A 84 12.96 4.37 3.99
N ALA A 85 12.91 5.69 3.82
CA ALA A 85 13.99 6.62 4.17
C ALA A 85 14.41 6.56 5.65
N VAL A 86 13.50 6.19 6.56
CA VAL A 86 13.79 6.10 8.00
C VAL A 86 13.96 4.65 8.48
N VAL A 87 13.49 3.64 7.75
CA VAL A 87 13.51 2.23 8.17
C VAL A 87 14.94 1.76 8.51
N THR A 88 15.90 1.97 7.61
CA THR A 88 17.30 1.56 7.85
C THR A 88 17.92 2.28 9.05
N GLN A 89 17.55 3.54 9.27
CA GLN A 89 18.01 4.33 10.42
C GLN A 89 17.39 3.79 11.72
N SER A 90 16.08 3.49 11.71
CA SER A 90 15.36 2.87 12.83
C SER A 90 15.97 1.52 13.21
N ILE A 91 16.26 0.66 12.24
CA ILE A 91 16.93 -0.63 12.48
C ILE A 91 18.33 -0.42 13.07
N THR A 92 19.13 0.46 12.47
CA THR A 92 20.49 0.77 12.95
C THR A 92 20.48 1.28 14.40
N LYS A 93 19.54 2.17 14.73
CA LYS A 93 19.35 2.67 16.09
C LYS A 93 19.02 1.54 17.06
N LYS A 94 18.06 0.68 16.72
CA LYS A 94 17.69 -0.48 17.54
C LYS A 94 18.86 -1.43 17.78
N ILE A 95 19.70 -1.68 16.78
CA ILE A 95 20.90 -2.53 16.93
C ILE A 95 21.89 -1.91 17.92
N LYS A 96 22.09 -0.59 17.86
CA LYS A 96 22.96 0.14 18.82
C LYS A 96 22.38 0.08 20.23
N ASP A 97 21.09 0.38 20.38
CA ASP A 97 20.40 0.35 21.67
C ASP A 97 20.46 -1.07 22.28
N PHE A 98 20.28 -2.10 21.45
CA PHE A 98 20.43 -3.50 21.84
C PHE A 98 21.86 -3.80 22.34
N ALA A 99 22.90 -3.40 21.61
CA ALA A 99 24.28 -3.63 22.01
C ALA A 99 24.65 -2.95 23.35
N ILE A 100 24.15 -1.73 23.57
CA ILE A 100 24.31 -0.97 24.82
C ILE A 100 23.62 -1.70 25.98
N GLN A 101 22.35 -2.08 25.80
CA GLN A 101 21.58 -2.78 26.83
C GLN A 101 22.20 -4.11 27.24
N LYS A 102 22.76 -4.85 26.28
CA LYS A 102 23.42 -6.14 26.54
C LYS A 102 24.88 -6.01 26.96
N ARG A 103 25.38 -4.79 27.17
CA ARG A 103 26.75 -4.46 27.61
C ARG A 103 27.81 -5.15 26.75
N VAL A 104 27.63 -5.13 25.43
CA VAL A 104 28.59 -5.69 24.48
C VAL A 104 29.82 -4.78 24.47
N LYS A 105 30.82 -5.13 25.30
CA LYS A 105 32.15 -4.49 25.32
C LYS A 105 32.76 -4.62 23.92
N ASP A 106 32.79 -3.51 23.17
CA ASP A 106 33.46 -3.25 21.87
C ASP A 106 32.61 -2.44 20.85
N THR A 107 31.41 -1.97 21.19
CA THR A 107 30.55 -1.23 20.22
C THR A 107 30.88 0.25 20.04
N GLU A 108 32.11 0.69 20.36
CA GLU A 108 32.62 2.02 20.01
C GLU A 108 33.04 2.14 18.53
N ARG A 109 32.34 1.45 17.61
CA ARG A 109 32.63 1.51 16.18
C ARG A 109 31.50 2.19 15.41
N GLY A 110 31.68 3.51 15.22
CA GLY A 110 31.13 4.27 14.10
C GLY A 110 29.63 4.51 14.04
N GLU A 111 29.23 5.54 13.29
CA GLU A 111 27.83 5.92 13.13
C GLU A 111 27.00 4.94 12.27
N ARG A 112 27.63 4.10 11.44
CA ARG A 112 26.96 3.18 10.52
C ARG A 112 27.20 1.71 10.90
N THR A 113 26.12 1.00 11.23
CA THR A 113 26.15 -0.46 11.39
C THR A 113 25.93 -1.12 10.03
N THR A 114 26.79 -2.08 9.68
CA THR A 114 26.73 -2.83 8.42
C THR A 114 26.24 -4.26 8.64
N MET A 115 25.83 -4.95 7.56
CA MET A 115 25.49 -6.39 7.60
C MET A 115 26.64 -7.26 8.12
N LYS A 116 27.90 -6.83 7.93
CA LYS A 116 29.07 -7.51 8.48
C LYS A 116 29.12 -7.41 10.01
N ASP A 117 28.77 -6.25 10.57
CA ASP A 117 28.74 -6.05 12.01
C ASP A 117 27.63 -6.89 12.66
N LEU A 118 26.46 -6.94 12.03
CA LEU A 118 25.36 -7.83 12.45
C LEU A 118 25.78 -9.30 12.45
N SER A 119 26.44 -9.75 11.37
CA SER A 119 26.95 -11.12 11.26
C SER A 119 27.96 -11.46 12.36
N LEU A 120 28.81 -10.50 12.75
CA LEU A 120 29.75 -10.67 13.86
C LEU A 120 29.03 -10.72 15.21
N MET A 121 28.03 -9.86 15.42
CA MET A 121 27.22 -9.86 16.64
C MET A 121 26.48 -11.18 16.83
N ILE A 122 25.91 -11.75 15.77
CA ILE A 122 25.25 -13.07 15.81
C ILE A 122 26.22 -14.15 16.31
N LYS A 123 27.46 -14.14 15.82
CA LYS A 123 28.50 -15.10 16.25
C LYS A 123 28.94 -14.89 17.71
N LYS A 124 29.05 -13.64 18.16
CA LYS A 124 29.47 -13.31 19.54
C LYS A 124 28.36 -13.55 20.58
N MET A 125 27.09 -13.56 20.16
CA MET A 125 25.93 -13.61 21.05
C MET A 125 24.89 -14.64 20.61
N PRO A 126 25.21 -15.95 20.66
CA PRO A 126 24.30 -17.01 20.21
C PRO A 126 22.97 -17.02 20.99
N GLN A 127 22.97 -16.62 22.26
CA GLN A 127 21.75 -16.52 23.08
C GLN A 127 20.75 -15.47 22.57
N TYR A 128 21.18 -14.54 21.72
CA TYR A 128 20.34 -13.49 21.12
C TYR A 128 20.18 -13.64 19.61
N GLN A 129 20.54 -14.80 19.06
CA GLN A 129 20.55 -15.05 17.62
C GLN A 129 19.19 -14.79 16.96
N LYS A 130 18.07 -15.12 17.62
CA LYS A 130 16.72 -14.89 17.08
C LYS A 130 16.46 -13.40 16.80
N GLU A 131 16.78 -12.52 17.75
CA GLU A 131 16.55 -11.07 17.64
C GLU A 131 17.50 -10.44 16.61
N LEU A 132 18.78 -10.83 16.64
CA LEU A 132 19.77 -10.35 15.68
C LEU A 132 19.47 -10.79 14.24
N ASN A 133 18.94 -12.01 14.06
CA ASN A 133 18.49 -12.49 12.76
C ASN A 133 17.28 -11.68 12.25
N ALA A 134 16.37 -11.25 13.13
CA ALA A 134 15.26 -10.37 12.74
C ALA A 134 15.78 -9.00 12.25
N TYR A 135 16.73 -8.37 12.97
CA TYR A 135 17.36 -7.13 12.50
C TYR A 135 18.05 -7.32 11.13
N ALA A 136 18.80 -8.40 10.95
CA ALA A 136 19.48 -8.70 9.69
C ALA A 136 18.51 -8.93 8.53
N LEU A 137 17.41 -9.64 8.76
CA LEU A 137 16.35 -9.86 7.77
C LEU A 137 15.76 -8.54 7.29
N HIS A 138 15.26 -7.69 8.21
CA HIS A 138 14.59 -6.45 7.83
C HIS A 138 15.55 -5.42 7.24
N PHE A 139 16.81 -5.42 7.69
CA PHE A 139 17.85 -4.60 7.06
C PHE A 139 18.08 -5.03 5.61
N ASN A 140 18.15 -6.34 5.35
CA ASN A 140 18.32 -6.88 4.01
C ASN A 140 17.12 -6.58 3.10
N ILE A 141 15.89 -6.72 3.60
CA ILE A 141 14.67 -6.34 2.85
C ILE A 141 14.72 -4.85 2.48
N ALA A 142 15.04 -3.97 3.43
CA ALA A 142 15.13 -2.53 3.18
C ALA A 142 16.22 -2.17 2.15
N GLU A 143 17.38 -2.82 2.24
CA GLU A 143 18.47 -2.66 1.27
C GLU A 143 18.06 -3.14 -0.14
N GLN A 144 17.41 -4.30 -0.25
CA GLN A 144 16.91 -4.82 -1.53
C GLN A 144 15.84 -3.91 -2.15
N CYS A 145 14.95 -3.33 -1.33
CA CYS A 145 13.95 -2.36 -1.78
C CYS A 145 14.64 -1.13 -2.39
N MET A 146 15.61 -0.54 -1.66
CA MET A 146 16.33 0.65 -2.14
C MET A 146 17.18 0.37 -3.37
N ASN A 147 17.84 -0.80 -3.43
CA ASN A 147 18.61 -1.19 -4.60
C ASN A 147 17.72 -1.37 -5.84
N THR A 148 16.55 -1.99 -5.68
CA THR A 148 15.57 -2.17 -6.76
C THR A 148 15.00 -0.82 -7.21
N TYR A 149 14.60 0.03 -6.27
CA TYR A 149 14.12 1.39 -6.55
C TYR A 149 15.16 2.23 -7.32
N ASN A 150 16.43 2.20 -6.93
CA ASN A 150 17.47 2.96 -7.61
C ASN A 150 17.80 2.38 -9.00
N ARG A 151 17.82 1.05 -9.13
CA ARG A 151 18.12 0.35 -10.39
C ARG A 151 17.03 0.58 -11.44
N ASP A 152 15.77 0.53 -11.02
CA ASP A 152 14.61 0.48 -11.93
C ASP A 152 13.98 1.88 -12.14
N SER A 153 14.79 2.94 -12.03
CA SER A 153 14.36 4.34 -12.21
C SER A 153 13.21 4.79 -11.30
N GLY A 154 13.10 4.20 -10.11
CA GLY A 154 11.99 4.41 -9.16
C GLY A 154 11.76 5.88 -8.79
N GLU A 155 12.82 6.68 -8.68
CA GLU A 155 12.69 8.12 -8.39
C GLU A 155 11.95 8.89 -9.48
N LYS A 156 12.28 8.61 -10.75
CA LYS A 156 11.63 9.25 -11.89
C LYS A 156 10.19 8.77 -12.05
N LEU A 157 9.96 7.47 -11.87
CA LEU A 157 8.63 6.86 -11.89
C LEU A 157 7.74 7.51 -10.82
N CYS A 158 8.15 7.48 -9.55
CA CYS A 158 7.40 8.05 -8.44
C CYS A 158 7.13 9.55 -8.65
N SER A 159 8.11 10.32 -9.11
CA SER A 159 7.94 11.76 -9.38
C SER A 159 6.79 12.00 -10.37
N VAL A 160 6.76 11.28 -11.50
CA VAL A 160 5.70 11.40 -12.51
C VAL A 160 4.36 10.88 -12.00
N GLU A 161 4.36 9.75 -11.28
CA GLU A 161 3.15 9.17 -10.71
C GLU A 161 2.47 10.10 -9.70
N GLN A 162 3.23 10.66 -8.76
CA GLN A 162 2.73 11.61 -7.75
C GLN A 162 2.19 12.86 -8.43
N ASN A 163 2.88 13.36 -9.44
CA ASN A 163 2.46 14.49 -10.26
C ASN A 163 1.11 14.24 -10.95
N LEU A 164 0.90 13.04 -11.50
CA LEU A 164 -0.36 12.65 -12.14
C LEU A 164 -1.49 12.45 -11.14
N ALA A 165 -1.20 11.76 -10.03
CA ALA A 165 -2.16 11.48 -8.97
C ALA A 165 -2.64 12.76 -8.28
N MET A 166 -1.73 13.68 -7.97
CA MET A 166 -2.04 14.95 -7.32
C MET A 166 -2.56 16.00 -8.30
N GLY A 167 -2.16 15.93 -9.57
CA GLY A 167 -2.43 16.96 -10.59
C GLY A 167 -1.63 18.25 -10.44
N ILE A 168 -0.70 18.27 -9.48
CA ILE A 168 0.20 19.38 -9.15
C ILE A 168 1.62 18.84 -8.91
N ASP A 169 2.62 19.67 -9.14
CA ASP A 169 4.01 19.39 -8.77
C ASP A 169 4.27 19.58 -7.26
N PRO A 170 5.47 19.26 -6.74
CA PRO A 170 5.78 19.43 -5.32
C PRO A 170 5.63 20.86 -4.80
N GLU A 171 5.74 21.85 -5.67
CA GLU A 171 5.57 23.27 -5.37
C GLU A 171 4.09 23.71 -5.34
N GLY A 172 3.17 22.82 -5.76
CA GLY A 172 1.73 23.09 -5.79
C GLY A 172 1.22 23.64 -7.12
N GLU A 173 2.09 23.72 -8.14
CA GLU A 173 1.75 24.26 -9.44
C GLU A 173 1.12 23.21 -10.35
N ARG A 174 0.13 23.63 -11.14
CA ARG A 174 -0.54 22.74 -12.09
C ARG A 174 0.40 22.36 -13.22
N ILE A 175 0.47 21.07 -13.49
CA ILE A 175 1.31 20.53 -14.57
C ILE A 175 0.67 20.84 -15.92
N LYS A 176 1.36 21.63 -16.74
CA LYS A 176 0.86 22.05 -18.06
C LYS A 176 1.13 21.02 -19.15
N ASP A 177 2.35 20.49 -19.19
CA ASP A 177 2.78 19.52 -20.21
C ASP A 177 3.17 18.18 -19.56
N HIS A 178 2.18 17.29 -19.45
CA HIS A 178 2.42 15.96 -18.89
C HIS A 178 3.27 15.09 -19.84
N MET A 179 3.18 15.29 -21.15
CA MET A 179 3.86 14.44 -22.13
C MET A 179 5.37 14.64 -22.09
N ARG A 180 5.85 15.85 -21.80
CA ARG A 180 7.27 16.14 -21.58
C ARG A 180 7.91 15.23 -20.52
N ASN A 181 7.16 14.84 -19.49
CA ASN A 181 7.66 14.00 -18.40
C ASN A 181 7.34 12.51 -18.62
N ILE A 182 6.22 12.19 -19.29
CA ILE A 182 5.77 10.81 -19.53
C ILE A 182 6.55 10.16 -20.68
N VAL A 183 6.69 10.84 -21.82
CA VAL A 183 7.26 10.26 -23.05
C VAL A 183 8.69 9.72 -22.84
N PRO A 184 9.61 10.40 -22.12
CA PRO A 184 10.94 9.84 -21.85
C PRO A 184 10.89 8.49 -21.12
N LEU A 185 9.94 8.30 -20.19
CA LEU A 185 9.78 7.04 -19.46
C LEU A 185 9.16 5.94 -20.33
N LEU A 186 8.24 6.30 -21.23
CA LEU A 186 7.64 5.34 -22.16
C LEU A 186 8.65 4.85 -23.20
N LEU A 187 9.56 5.71 -23.67
CA LEU A 187 10.58 5.37 -24.65
C LEU A 187 11.75 4.58 -24.06
N ASP A 188 11.97 4.65 -22.74
CA ASP A 188 13.05 3.93 -22.07
C ASP A 188 12.78 2.41 -22.07
N THR A 189 13.63 1.64 -22.77
CA THR A 189 13.51 0.19 -22.88
C THR A 189 13.94 -0.56 -21.62
N ALA A 190 14.63 0.11 -20.69
CA ALA A 190 15.00 -0.46 -19.39
C ALA A 190 13.81 -0.48 -18.42
N ILE A 191 12.81 0.38 -18.62
CA ILE A 191 11.61 0.43 -17.78
C ILE A 191 10.65 -0.70 -18.16
N ALA A 192 10.17 -1.43 -17.15
CA ALA A 192 9.28 -2.56 -17.35
C ALA A 192 7.93 -2.12 -17.95
N VAL A 193 7.32 -3.01 -18.75
CA VAL A 193 6.02 -2.76 -19.37
C VAL A 193 4.94 -2.47 -18.31
N GLU A 194 4.99 -3.12 -17.16
CA GLU A 194 4.06 -2.91 -16.05
C GLU A 194 4.11 -1.47 -15.52
N ASP A 195 5.30 -0.89 -15.39
CA ASP A 195 5.48 0.49 -14.92
C ASP A 195 5.00 1.51 -15.97
N LYS A 196 5.23 1.22 -17.26
CA LYS A 196 4.67 2.03 -18.35
C LYS A 196 3.14 1.98 -18.36
N LEU A 197 2.54 0.82 -18.12
CA LEU A 197 1.09 0.67 -17.99
C LEU A 197 0.56 1.51 -16.82
N ARG A 198 1.19 1.45 -15.64
CA ARG A 198 0.80 2.25 -14.47
C ARG A 198 0.79 3.75 -14.79
N ILE A 199 1.85 4.27 -15.42
CA ILE A 199 1.94 5.68 -15.82
C ILE A 199 0.82 6.05 -16.80
N ILE A 200 0.58 5.23 -17.83
CA ILE A 200 -0.49 5.49 -18.81
C ILE A 200 -1.85 5.48 -18.13
N MET A 201 -2.11 4.53 -17.24
CA MET A 201 -3.37 4.43 -16.50
C MET A 201 -3.58 5.65 -15.60
N LEU A 202 -2.57 6.07 -14.84
CA LEU A 202 -2.61 7.29 -14.01
C LEU A 202 -2.85 8.54 -14.87
N TYR A 203 -2.22 8.64 -16.04
CA TYR A 203 -2.45 9.74 -16.98
C TYR A 203 -3.91 9.79 -17.46
N ILE A 204 -4.49 8.63 -17.80
CA ILE A 204 -5.89 8.54 -18.24
C ILE A 204 -6.85 8.89 -17.10
N LEU A 205 -6.57 8.41 -15.88
CA LEU A 205 -7.36 8.75 -14.69
C LEU A 205 -7.32 10.27 -14.46
N HIS A 206 -6.14 10.88 -14.54
CA HIS A 206 -5.95 12.32 -14.41
C HIS A 206 -6.69 13.12 -15.49
N LYS A 207 -6.61 12.71 -16.76
CA LYS A 207 -7.30 13.38 -17.87
C LYS A 207 -8.80 13.11 -17.93
N ASN A 208 -9.31 12.23 -17.06
CA ASN A 208 -10.69 11.76 -17.08
C ASN A 208 -11.06 11.13 -18.44
N GLY A 209 -10.19 10.24 -18.91
CA GLY A 209 -10.27 9.57 -20.20
C GLY A 209 -9.44 10.25 -21.29
N ILE A 210 -9.17 9.51 -22.37
CA ILE A 210 -8.49 9.99 -23.58
C ILE A 210 -9.17 9.43 -24.84
N THR A 211 -8.79 9.92 -26.03
CA THR A 211 -9.28 9.33 -27.29
C THR A 211 -8.58 8.00 -27.59
N GLU A 212 -9.26 7.14 -28.35
CA GLU A 212 -8.74 5.85 -28.80
C GLU A 212 -7.42 6.00 -29.60
N GLU A 213 -7.34 7.06 -30.41
CA GLU A 213 -6.15 7.41 -31.18
C GLU A 213 -4.97 7.76 -30.26
N ASN A 214 -5.21 8.58 -29.23
CA ASN A 214 -4.17 8.95 -28.27
C ASN A 214 -3.70 7.76 -27.45
N LEU A 215 -4.61 6.87 -27.04
CA LEU A 215 -4.24 5.62 -26.36
C LEU A 215 -3.34 4.76 -27.26
N SER A 216 -3.73 4.56 -28.52
CA SER A 216 -2.98 3.75 -29.47
C SER A 216 -1.58 4.33 -29.74
N LYS A 217 -1.45 5.66 -29.82
CA LYS A 217 -0.16 6.35 -29.91
C LYS A 217 0.72 6.11 -28.68
N LEU A 218 0.18 6.27 -27.47
CA LEU A 218 0.91 6.03 -26.23
C LEU A 218 1.44 4.60 -26.15
N LEU A 219 0.61 3.60 -26.47
CA LEU A 219 1.01 2.19 -26.47
C LEU A 219 2.12 1.90 -27.49
N SER A 220 1.99 2.47 -28.69
CA SER A 220 2.98 2.33 -29.76
C SER A 220 4.33 2.93 -29.35
N HIS A 221 4.34 4.17 -28.85
CA HIS A 221 5.56 4.82 -28.36
C HIS A 221 6.20 4.09 -27.17
N ALA A 222 5.37 3.43 -26.34
CA ALA A 222 5.84 2.67 -25.19
C ALA A 222 6.36 1.27 -25.52
N PHE A 223 6.27 0.84 -26.79
CA PHE A 223 6.52 -0.54 -27.25
C PHE A 223 5.69 -1.57 -26.46
N ILE A 224 4.47 -1.21 -26.08
CA ILE A 224 3.56 -2.10 -25.35
C ILE A 224 2.81 -2.96 -26.36
N PRO A 225 2.83 -4.30 -26.22
CA PRO A 225 2.09 -5.19 -27.11
C PRO A 225 0.58 -4.91 -27.11
N THR A 226 -0.05 -5.00 -28.27
CA THR A 226 -1.48 -4.68 -28.46
C THR A 226 -2.38 -5.55 -27.59
N GLU A 227 -1.98 -6.79 -27.31
CA GLU A 227 -2.71 -7.70 -26.41
C GLU A 227 -2.84 -7.14 -24.98
N LYS A 228 -1.91 -6.29 -24.52
CA LYS A 228 -1.96 -5.65 -23.20
C LYS A 228 -2.83 -4.40 -23.15
N LYS A 229 -3.38 -3.96 -24.28
CA LYS A 229 -4.33 -2.84 -24.34
C LYS A 229 -5.56 -3.10 -23.47
N ASN A 230 -6.00 -4.36 -23.39
CA ASN A 230 -7.15 -4.76 -22.60
C ASN A 230 -6.99 -4.43 -21.11
N ILE A 231 -5.78 -4.49 -20.56
CA ILE A 231 -5.48 -4.14 -19.16
C ILE A 231 -5.95 -2.71 -18.85
N ILE A 232 -5.74 -1.79 -19.79
CA ILE A 232 -6.15 -0.39 -19.64
C ILE A 232 -7.65 -0.25 -19.88
N THR A 233 -8.19 -0.82 -20.95
CA THR A 233 -9.62 -0.64 -21.30
C THR A 233 -10.55 -1.32 -20.30
N ASN A 234 -10.13 -2.44 -19.69
CA ASN A 234 -10.93 -3.18 -18.71
C ASN A 234 -11.17 -2.39 -17.42
N MET A 235 -10.42 -1.31 -17.15
CA MET A 235 -10.77 -0.38 -16.07
C MET A 235 -12.17 0.25 -16.26
N GLN A 236 -12.72 0.27 -17.47
CA GLN A 236 -14.10 0.70 -17.71
C GLN A 236 -15.14 -0.15 -16.97
N TYR A 237 -14.84 -1.43 -16.68
CA TYR A 237 -15.71 -2.29 -15.86
C TYR A 237 -15.73 -1.90 -14.39
N LEU A 238 -14.75 -1.12 -13.92
CA LEU A 238 -14.77 -0.46 -12.63
C LEU A 238 -15.53 0.88 -12.67
N ASN A 239 -16.31 1.12 -13.73
CA ASN A 239 -17.06 2.35 -13.97
C ASN A 239 -16.16 3.61 -14.04
N LEU A 240 -14.95 3.44 -14.59
CA LEU A 240 -13.98 4.50 -14.85
C LEU A 240 -14.05 4.96 -16.31
N GLN A 241 -13.92 6.25 -16.54
CA GLN A 241 -13.88 6.84 -17.87
C GLN A 241 -12.47 6.70 -18.48
N ILE A 242 -12.27 5.70 -19.33
CA ILE A 242 -10.97 5.44 -19.99
C ILE A 242 -10.93 6.04 -21.40
N ILE A 243 -11.91 5.69 -22.23
CA ILE A 243 -12.07 6.25 -23.57
C ILE A 243 -13.12 7.36 -23.54
N GLN A 244 -12.77 8.54 -24.03
CA GLN A 244 -13.71 9.65 -24.22
C GLN A 244 -14.49 9.42 -25.51
N ASP A 245 -15.79 9.14 -25.36
CA ASP A 245 -16.74 9.14 -26.45
C ASP A 245 -17.47 10.49 -26.47
N GLN A 246 -17.42 11.20 -27.61
CA GLN A 246 -18.06 12.51 -27.76
C GLN A 246 -19.58 12.45 -27.55
N SER A 247 -20.18 11.27 -27.65
CA SER A 247 -21.63 11.06 -27.51
C SER A 247 -22.11 10.91 -26.06
N ARG A 248 -21.25 10.47 -25.14
CA ARG A 248 -21.59 10.28 -23.72
C ARG A 248 -20.98 11.40 -22.90
N GLY A 249 -21.77 12.44 -22.61
CA GLY A 249 -21.37 13.53 -21.73
C GLY A 249 -20.83 12.99 -20.39
N GLY A 250 -19.50 13.01 -20.24
CA GLY A 250 -18.79 12.43 -19.10
C GLY A 250 -19.12 13.17 -17.81
N ARG A 251 -20.11 12.67 -17.06
CA ARG A 251 -20.52 13.27 -15.78
C ARG A 251 -19.67 12.77 -14.60
N ARG A 252 -19.11 11.56 -14.66
CA ARG A 252 -18.35 10.98 -13.55
C ARG A 252 -16.87 11.30 -13.67
N LYS A 253 -16.27 11.73 -12.56
CA LYS A 253 -14.84 11.99 -12.43
C LYS A 253 -14.13 10.73 -11.94
N ASN A 254 -13.02 10.37 -12.58
CA ASN A 254 -12.17 9.23 -12.21
C ASN A 254 -11.43 9.47 -10.89
N ILE A 255 -10.97 10.71 -10.68
CA ILE A 255 -10.29 11.11 -9.45
C ILE A 255 -11.32 11.79 -8.53
N PRO A 256 -11.40 11.38 -7.25
CA PRO A 256 -12.30 12.00 -6.28
C PRO A 256 -12.04 13.52 -6.16
N GLN A 257 -13.11 14.32 -6.16
CA GLN A 257 -13.01 15.79 -6.19
C GLN A 257 -12.96 16.42 -4.79
N ALA A 258 -13.60 15.80 -3.80
CA ALA A 258 -13.68 16.31 -2.42
C ALA A 258 -12.53 15.75 -1.57
N ARG A 259 -11.29 16.14 -1.90
CA ARG A 259 -10.09 15.68 -1.19
C ARG A 259 -9.76 16.59 -0.02
N LYS A 260 -9.36 16.00 1.10
CA LYS A 260 -8.90 16.77 2.26
C LYS A 260 -7.51 17.36 2.00
N GLU A 261 -7.29 18.58 2.46
CA GLU A 261 -5.97 19.20 2.44
C GLU A 261 -5.03 18.47 3.40
N ARG A 262 -3.80 18.21 2.96
CA ARG A 262 -2.78 17.45 3.70
C ARG A 262 -1.55 18.33 3.89
N THR A 263 -1.25 18.72 5.13
CA THR A 263 -0.15 19.65 5.46
C THR A 263 1.16 18.93 5.85
N GLU A 264 1.12 17.62 6.06
CA GLU A 264 2.23 16.82 6.62
C GLU A 264 3.15 16.18 5.55
N GLN A 265 3.13 16.66 4.31
CA GLN A 265 3.87 16.04 3.21
C GLN A 265 5.39 16.28 3.34
N THR A 266 6.05 15.36 4.05
CA THR A 266 7.50 15.43 4.30
C THR A 266 8.33 14.99 3.09
N TYR A 267 7.77 14.11 2.23
CA TYR A 267 8.48 13.50 1.10
C TYR A 267 7.78 13.83 -0.23
N THR A 268 8.51 14.41 -1.17
CA THR A 268 8.00 14.84 -2.49
C THR A 268 7.48 13.68 -3.34
N ASN A 269 8.05 12.48 -3.19
CA ASN A 269 7.65 11.26 -3.88
C ASN A 269 6.57 10.45 -3.12
N SER A 270 6.01 10.97 -2.02
CA SER A 270 4.99 10.30 -1.21
C SER A 270 3.88 11.27 -0.78
N ARG A 271 3.36 12.06 -1.74
CA ARG A 271 2.35 13.11 -1.49
C ARG A 271 0.93 12.58 -1.49
N TRP A 272 0.64 11.58 -2.31
CA TRP A 272 -0.68 10.97 -2.42
C TRP A 272 -1.11 10.35 -1.09
N THR A 273 -2.35 10.65 -0.69
CA THR A 273 -3.03 9.99 0.42
C THR A 273 -4.19 9.18 -0.15
N PRO A 274 -4.29 7.86 0.09
CA PRO A 274 -5.40 7.07 -0.40
C PRO A 274 -6.77 7.66 -0.03
N TYR A 275 -7.71 7.70 -0.99
CA TYR A 275 -8.99 8.38 -0.77
C TYR A 275 -9.81 7.73 0.35
N VAL A 276 -9.60 6.43 0.61
CA VAL A 276 -10.21 5.73 1.73
C VAL A 276 -9.88 6.38 3.08
N LYS A 277 -8.73 7.05 3.23
CA LYS A 277 -8.39 7.77 4.47
C LYS A 277 -9.31 8.97 4.70
N ASP A 278 -9.59 9.74 3.64
CA ASP A 278 -10.54 10.86 3.69
C ASP A 278 -11.91 10.35 4.15
N ILE A 279 -12.38 9.24 3.55
CA ILE A 279 -13.63 8.56 3.88
C ILE A 279 -13.64 8.09 5.35
N MET A 280 -12.57 7.43 5.81
CA MET A 280 -12.46 6.95 7.20
C MET A 280 -12.62 8.11 8.20
N GLU A 281 -11.87 9.19 7.97
CA GLU A 281 -11.92 10.39 8.81
C GLU A 281 -13.31 11.06 8.75
N ASP A 282 -13.94 11.14 7.58
CA ASP A 282 -15.28 11.72 7.43
C ASP A 282 -16.37 10.89 8.10
N VAL A 283 -16.29 9.56 8.13
CA VAL A 283 -17.22 8.73 8.90
C VAL A 283 -17.06 8.98 10.40
N ILE A 284 -15.82 9.02 10.89
CA ILE A 284 -15.51 9.25 12.31
C ILE A 284 -15.95 10.66 12.78
N ASP A 285 -15.91 11.62 11.85
CA ASP A 285 -16.34 13.00 12.07
C ASP A 285 -17.82 13.26 11.78
N ASP A 286 -18.57 12.26 11.33
CA ASP A 286 -19.97 12.37 10.91
C ASP A 286 -20.18 13.42 9.79
N LYS A 287 -19.21 13.49 8.86
CA LYS A 287 -19.16 14.42 7.73
C LYS A 287 -19.25 13.74 6.36
N LEU A 288 -19.40 12.42 6.32
CA LEU A 288 -19.49 11.67 5.07
C LEU A 288 -20.77 12.07 4.29
N ASP A 289 -20.63 12.41 3.01
CA ASP A 289 -21.77 12.85 2.19
C ASP A 289 -22.77 11.70 1.99
N SER A 290 -23.92 11.81 2.66
CA SER A 290 -25.02 10.84 2.59
C SER A 290 -25.62 10.63 1.19
N ARG A 291 -25.40 11.54 0.24
CA ARG A 291 -25.84 11.37 -1.16
C ARG A 291 -24.93 10.42 -1.92
N LEU A 292 -23.64 10.45 -1.62
CA LEU A 292 -22.64 9.55 -2.21
C LEU A 292 -22.57 8.22 -1.46
N PHE A 293 -22.82 8.25 -0.15
CA PHE A 293 -22.77 7.09 0.73
C PHE A 293 -24.09 6.94 1.51
N PRO A 294 -25.18 6.52 0.84
CA PRO A 294 -26.47 6.36 1.48
C PRO A 294 -26.46 5.22 2.51
N SER A 295 -27.20 5.40 3.61
CA SER A 295 -27.41 4.34 4.62
C SER A 295 -28.66 3.53 4.31
N ILE A 296 -28.55 2.20 4.43
CA ILE A 296 -29.71 1.31 4.34
C ILE A 296 -30.42 1.37 5.70
N GLY A 297 -31.65 1.91 5.73
CA GLY A 297 -32.45 2.06 6.96
C GLY A 297 -32.70 3.51 7.41
N GLY A 298 -32.26 4.51 6.65
CA GLY A 298 -32.46 5.94 6.95
C GLY A 298 -31.36 6.54 7.85
N GLN A 299 -31.22 7.87 7.82
CA GLN A 299 -30.22 8.55 8.65
C GLN A 299 -30.47 8.26 10.13
N ARG A 300 -29.41 7.84 10.84
CA ARG A 300 -29.42 7.68 12.29
C ARG A 300 -29.84 9.00 12.93
N ASN A 301 -31.04 9.04 13.48
CA ASN A 301 -31.46 10.13 14.34
C ASN A 301 -30.78 9.91 15.71
N PRO A 302 -29.83 10.75 16.15
CA PRO A 302 -29.07 10.51 17.39
C PRO A 302 -29.95 10.51 18.65
N ALA A 303 -31.22 10.90 18.55
CA ALA A 303 -32.20 10.93 19.64
C ALA A 303 -32.93 9.60 19.92
N THR A 304 -32.82 8.60 19.03
CA THR A 304 -33.52 7.31 19.20
C THR A 304 -32.56 6.22 19.68
N SER A 305 -32.38 6.18 21.00
CA SER A 305 -31.74 5.09 21.72
C SER A 305 -32.57 3.81 21.57
N TYR A 306 -32.40 3.06 20.48
CA TYR A 306 -32.96 1.71 20.41
C TYR A 306 -32.23 0.84 21.44
N ALA A 307 -32.98 0.35 22.42
CA ALA A 307 -32.51 -0.65 23.38
C ALA A 307 -31.98 -1.87 22.62
N VAL A 308 -30.68 -2.13 22.74
CA VAL A 308 -30.02 -3.25 22.09
C VAL A 308 -30.42 -4.54 22.82
N GLN A 309 -31.17 -5.42 22.16
CA GLN A 309 -31.27 -6.82 22.59
C GLN A 309 -29.87 -7.45 22.51
N SER A 310 -29.38 -7.97 23.64
CA SER A 310 -28.10 -8.68 23.69
C SER A 310 -28.19 -9.93 22.80
N SER A 311 -27.47 -9.96 21.69
CA SER A 311 -27.21 -11.23 21.01
C SER A 311 -26.24 -12.05 21.88
N ARG A 312 -26.76 -13.13 22.47
CA ARG A 312 -25.96 -14.11 23.19
C ARG A 312 -25.16 -14.96 22.19
N GLU A 313 -23.86 -15.04 22.46
CA GLU A 313 -22.98 -16.21 22.31
C GLU A 313 -22.78 -16.87 20.93
N TYR A 314 -21.58 -16.68 20.39
CA TYR A 314 -20.70 -17.75 19.89
C TYR A 314 -19.25 -17.23 20.00
N GLY A 315 -18.63 -17.39 21.18
CA GLY A 315 -17.37 -16.73 21.52
C GLY A 315 -16.45 -17.60 22.38
N GLY A 316 -16.13 -18.81 21.92
CA GLY A 316 -15.22 -19.74 22.62
C GLY A 316 -13.83 -19.91 22.00
N TRP A 317 -13.54 -19.28 20.85
CA TRP A 317 -12.34 -19.59 20.06
C TRP A 317 -11.42 -18.39 19.76
N MET A 318 -11.64 -17.25 20.43
CA MET A 318 -10.88 -16.02 20.22
C MET A 318 -10.39 -15.44 21.57
N GLN A 319 -9.87 -16.29 22.44
CA GLN A 319 -9.30 -15.88 23.72
C GLN A 319 -7.82 -16.25 23.85
N THR A 320 -7.08 -16.07 22.75
CA THR A 320 -5.61 -16.09 22.80
C THR A 320 -5.04 -15.11 21.80
N ARG A 321 -5.00 -13.82 22.14
CA ARG A 321 -3.94 -12.89 21.72
C ARG A 321 -4.08 -11.57 22.48
N ARG A 322 -2.97 -11.15 23.06
CA ARG A 322 -2.83 -9.98 23.94
C ARG A 322 -2.97 -8.70 23.13
N GLY A 323 -3.98 -7.91 23.48
CA GLY A 323 -4.19 -6.52 23.10
C GLY A 323 -5.42 -6.05 23.88
N ALA A 324 -5.35 -4.90 24.56
CA ALA A 324 -6.51 -4.36 25.27
C ALA A 324 -7.67 -4.24 24.27
N VAL A 325 -8.78 -4.94 24.52
CA VAL A 325 -9.99 -4.84 23.69
C VAL A 325 -10.38 -3.36 23.66
N ARG A 326 -10.19 -2.70 22.52
CA ARG A 326 -10.57 -1.30 22.37
C ARG A 326 -12.09 -1.22 22.50
N ALA A 327 -12.54 -0.68 23.62
CA ALA A 327 -13.94 -0.38 23.86
C ALA A 327 -14.29 0.93 23.13
N GLY A 328 -14.83 0.83 21.93
CA GLY A 328 -15.26 1.96 21.11
C GLY A 328 -16.04 1.53 19.87
N PRO A 329 -16.60 2.49 19.10
CA PRO A 329 -17.29 2.19 17.85
C PRO A 329 -16.31 1.63 16.81
N ARG A 330 -16.82 0.77 15.92
CA ARG A 330 -16.03 0.20 14.83
C ARG A 330 -16.45 0.78 13.49
N LEU A 331 -15.48 1.18 12.69
CA LEU A 331 -15.67 1.42 11.26
C LEU A 331 -15.12 0.20 10.52
N ILE A 332 -16.01 -0.57 9.92
CA ILE A 332 -15.65 -1.74 9.11
C ILE A 332 -15.78 -1.33 7.64
N ILE A 333 -14.69 -1.41 6.89
CA ILE A 333 -14.66 -1.10 5.45
C ILE A 333 -14.40 -2.40 4.70
N PHE A 334 -15.26 -2.72 3.74
CA PHE A 334 -15.05 -3.82 2.82
C PHE A 334 -14.98 -3.30 1.39
N ILE A 335 -13.83 -3.51 0.72
CA ILE A 335 -13.62 -3.11 -0.67
C ILE A 335 -13.80 -4.34 -1.57
N LEU A 336 -14.71 -4.29 -2.52
CA LEU A 336 -14.87 -5.30 -3.57
C LEU A 336 -13.87 -5.04 -4.70
N GLY A 337 -13.04 -6.02 -5.02
CA GLY A 337 -12.03 -5.97 -6.08
C GLY A 337 -10.60 -5.71 -5.58
N GLY A 338 -10.33 -5.98 -4.30
CA GLY A 338 -8.99 -5.88 -3.71
C GLY A 338 -8.72 -4.62 -2.89
N VAL A 339 -7.98 -4.76 -1.78
CA VAL A 339 -7.42 -3.65 -0.97
C VAL A 339 -5.90 -3.56 -1.14
N ALA A 340 -5.38 -2.35 -1.36
CA ALA A 340 -3.95 -2.11 -1.52
C ALA A 340 -3.23 -1.89 -0.17
N TYR A 341 -1.92 -2.14 -0.12
CA TYR A 341 -1.15 -1.99 1.13
C TYR A 341 -1.13 -0.57 1.70
N ASN A 342 -1.19 0.46 0.84
CA ASN A 342 -1.30 1.85 1.28
C ASN A 342 -2.68 2.15 1.92
N GLU A 343 -3.75 1.50 1.46
CA GLU A 343 -5.08 1.59 2.07
C GLU A 343 -5.14 0.84 3.41
N LEU A 344 -4.50 -0.34 3.49
CA LEU A 344 -4.32 -1.06 4.75
C LEU A 344 -3.63 -0.17 5.79
N ARG A 345 -2.54 0.51 5.40
CA ARG A 345 -1.82 1.46 6.26
C ARG A 345 -2.73 2.56 6.80
N CYS A 346 -3.61 3.13 5.97
CA CYS A 346 -4.53 4.19 6.41
C CYS A 346 -5.44 3.75 7.56
N ALA A 347 -5.88 2.50 7.61
CA ALA A 347 -6.68 2.01 8.73
C ALA A 347 -5.90 2.04 10.06
N TYR A 348 -4.61 1.71 10.05
CA TYR A 348 -3.73 1.82 11.23
C TYR A 348 -3.51 3.28 11.61
N GLU A 349 -3.18 4.14 10.65
CA GLU A 349 -2.94 5.57 10.87
C GLU A 349 -4.15 6.23 11.54
N VAL A 350 -5.35 6.05 10.96
CA VAL A 350 -6.58 6.63 11.49
C VAL A 350 -6.93 6.03 12.86
N THR A 351 -6.72 4.73 13.05
CA THR A 351 -6.98 4.07 14.35
C THR A 351 -6.01 4.54 15.45
N GLN A 352 -4.79 4.97 15.10
CA GLN A 352 -3.79 5.46 16.04
C GLN A 352 -3.91 6.96 16.31
N SER A 353 -4.26 7.77 15.30
CA SER A 353 -4.42 9.21 15.43
C SER A 353 -5.73 9.63 16.11
N ASN A 354 -6.75 8.76 16.08
CA ASN A 354 -8.09 9.14 16.51
C ASN A 354 -8.26 9.22 18.03
N LEU A 355 -8.49 10.45 18.52
CA LEU A 355 -8.85 10.76 19.91
C LEU A 355 -10.23 10.21 20.34
N LYS A 356 -11.13 9.94 19.39
CA LYS A 356 -12.51 9.48 19.63
C LYS A 356 -12.65 7.97 19.88
N LYS A 357 -11.54 7.25 20.07
CA LYS A 357 -11.49 5.80 20.38
C LYS A 357 -12.13 4.87 19.33
N TRP A 358 -12.26 5.30 18.07
CA TRP A 358 -12.73 4.38 17.03
C TRP A 358 -11.65 3.35 16.67
N GLU A 359 -12.11 2.17 16.28
CA GLU A 359 -11.29 1.13 15.68
C GLU A 359 -11.70 0.98 14.20
N VAL A 360 -10.75 1.20 13.29
CA VAL A 360 -10.97 0.98 11.85
C VAL A 360 -10.49 -0.41 11.47
N LEU A 361 -11.38 -1.20 10.88
CA LEU A 361 -11.11 -2.51 10.31
C LEU A 361 -11.34 -2.41 8.81
N ILE A 362 -10.32 -2.72 8.01
CA ILE A 362 -10.44 -2.73 6.55
C ILE A 362 -10.19 -4.15 6.04
N GLY A 363 -10.99 -4.56 5.07
CA GLY A 363 -10.89 -5.87 4.42
C GLY A 363 -11.37 -5.82 2.98
N SER A 364 -11.16 -6.92 2.29
CA SER A 364 -11.50 -7.09 0.88
C SER A 364 -11.56 -8.58 0.53
N ASP A 365 -11.91 -8.93 -0.71
CA ASP A 365 -11.78 -10.26 -1.28
C ASP A 365 -10.31 -10.70 -1.44
N GLN A 366 -9.39 -9.76 -1.58
CA GLN A 366 -7.95 -10.02 -1.74
C GLN A 366 -7.11 -8.81 -1.33
N ILE A 367 -5.83 -9.03 -1.01
CA ILE A 367 -4.85 -7.94 -0.85
C ILE A 367 -4.10 -7.81 -2.19
N ILE A 368 -4.07 -6.60 -2.75
CA ILE A 368 -3.49 -6.35 -4.07
C ILE A 368 -2.17 -5.59 -3.99
N THR A 369 -1.22 -6.05 -4.79
CA THR A 369 -0.06 -5.27 -5.23
C THR A 369 -0.39 -4.59 -6.57
N PRO A 370 0.37 -3.59 -7.01
CA PRO A 370 0.18 -2.99 -8.34
C PRO A 370 0.21 -4.03 -9.46
N ARG A 371 1.15 -4.99 -9.41
CA ARG A 371 1.20 -6.11 -10.37
C ARG A 371 -0.05 -6.98 -10.33
N GLN A 372 -0.54 -7.33 -9.14
CA GLN A 372 -1.76 -8.12 -9.01
C GLN A 372 -2.99 -7.35 -9.53
N PHE A 373 -3.05 -6.04 -9.32
CA PHE A 373 -4.11 -5.19 -9.85
C PHE A 373 -4.11 -5.18 -11.40
N LEU A 374 -2.94 -5.02 -12.03
CA LEU A 374 -2.79 -5.14 -13.49
C LEU A 374 -3.20 -6.54 -13.99
N ARG A 375 -2.78 -7.60 -13.30
CA ARG A 375 -3.14 -8.98 -13.63
C ARG A 375 -4.65 -9.24 -13.52
N ASN A 376 -5.29 -8.68 -12.51
CA ASN A 376 -6.74 -8.76 -12.33
C ASN A 376 -7.49 -8.10 -13.49
N LEU A 377 -6.95 -7.01 -14.03
CA LEU A 377 -7.50 -6.33 -15.21
C LEU A 377 -7.16 -7.06 -16.53
N GLU A 378 -6.05 -7.79 -16.58
CA GLU A 378 -5.67 -8.59 -17.75
C GLU A 378 -6.59 -9.80 -17.96
N MET A 379 -7.05 -10.42 -16.88
CA MET A 379 -7.94 -11.57 -16.95
C MET A 379 -9.17 -11.21 -17.79
N LYS A 380 -9.39 -11.97 -18.87
CA LYS A 380 -10.63 -11.91 -19.64
C LYS A 380 -11.77 -12.14 -18.64
N LEU A 381 -12.74 -11.23 -18.60
CA LEU A 381 -14.01 -11.49 -17.93
C LEU A 381 -14.44 -12.91 -18.32
N ARG A 382 -14.80 -13.74 -17.34
CA ARG A 382 -15.43 -15.03 -17.63
C ARG A 382 -16.54 -14.71 -18.63
N GLN A 383 -16.43 -15.23 -19.85
CA GLN A 383 -17.58 -15.23 -20.73
C GLN A 383 -18.65 -15.96 -19.93
N GLU A 384 -19.74 -15.25 -19.62
CA GLU A 384 -20.98 -15.91 -19.24
C GLU A 384 -21.38 -16.70 -20.48
N ASP A 385 -20.81 -17.90 -20.62
CA ASP A 385 -21.36 -18.90 -21.51
C ASP A 385 -22.73 -19.24 -20.93
N GLU A 386 -23.75 -18.66 -21.56
CA GLU A 386 -25.14 -19.03 -21.44
C GLU A 386 -25.28 -20.56 -21.44
N GLN A 387 -25.77 -21.13 -20.33
CA GLN A 387 -26.56 -22.36 -20.34
C GLN A 387 -27.72 -22.24 -19.34
#